data_AF-A0A2U1TII5-F1
#
_entry.id   AF-A0A2U1TII5-F1
#
_cell.length_a   1.000
_cell.length_b   1.000
_cell.length_c   1.000
_cell.angle_alpha   90.00
_cell.angle_beta   90.00
_cell.angle_gamma   90.00
#
_symmetry.space_group_name_H-M   'P 1'
#
loop_
_entity.id
_entity.type
_entity.pdbx_description
1 polymer ?
#
loop_
_entity_poly.entity_id
_entity_poly.type
_entity_poly.pdbx_seq_one_letter_code
_entity_poly.pdbx_strand_id
1 'polypeptide(L)'
;MQNTNISLNDQNTVVNSNVALFDSQYLNAISAFAQIMAQGAATVPAHLQGNQADCMAVAMQAAQWQMNPFAVAQKTHLINGVLGYEAQLVNAVISRSGILSNRFEYEWFGPWERIIGRFAIRKNDKGKEYRVPNWNLADEEGVGIKVWATLKGEDKPRVLELFLAQARVRNSTLWADDPRQQMAYLAVKRWSRLYCPDVILGVYTPDELEERNEKDITPANTAHVSLKEIAESSAVGEPETTASAQEPTSNIDSLADEFRNQIDKANDVDQAKAIRADIEAQKSALGAALFTELKNKAVQRYHLVNARNSVEAEINSLPQPDEPGAAERFAALEKKLAAAKRHLGDELYDGFSTTLLDMKPEYITS
;
A
#
# COMPACT_ATOMS: atom_id res chain seq x y z
N MET A 1 51.34 -48.01 -7.49
CA MET A 1 50.17 -47.14 -7.23
C MET A 1 50.55 -46.22 -6.08
N GLN A 2 50.89 -44.97 -6.38
CA GLN A 2 51.19 -43.95 -5.37
C GLN A 2 49.87 -43.27 -5.01
N ASN A 3 49.42 -43.44 -3.76
CA ASN A 3 48.28 -42.70 -3.23
C ASN A 3 48.73 -41.29 -2.88
N THR A 4 48.34 -40.33 -3.71
CA THR A 4 48.48 -38.91 -3.42
C THR A 4 47.42 -38.52 -2.39
N ASN A 5 47.84 -38.32 -1.14
CA ASN A 5 47.02 -37.68 -0.12
C ASN A 5 46.83 -36.21 -0.51
N ILE A 6 45.65 -35.86 -1.02
CA ILE A 6 45.22 -34.48 -1.18
C ILE A 6 44.97 -33.95 0.23
N SER A 7 45.87 -33.10 0.73
CA SER A 7 45.64 -32.34 1.96
C SER A 7 44.55 -31.31 1.70
N LEU A 8 43.36 -31.58 2.25
CA LEU A 8 42.29 -30.60 2.41
C LEU A 8 42.69 -29.65 3.55
N ASN A 9 43.61 -28.73 3.29
CA ASN A 9 43.93 -27.67 4.23
C ASN A 9 42.88 -26.55 4.13
N ASP A 10 42.14 -26.39 5.23
CA ASP A 10 41.55 -25.15 5.76
C ASP A 10 40.69 -24.29 4.83
N GLN A 11 39.43 -24.69 4.63
CA GLN A 11 38.31 -23.77 4.34
C GLN A 11 37.36 -23.61 5.53
N ASN A 12 37.87 -23.67 6.76
CA ASN A 12 37.08 -23.40 7.97
C ASN A 12 37.42 -22.02 8.58
N THR A 13 37.58 -21.00 7.73
CA THR A 13 37.36 -19.64 8.20
C THR A 13 35.86 -19.48 8.41
N VAL A 14 35.44 -19.35 9.67
CA VAL A 14 34.11 -18.83 10.00
C VAL A 14 34.09 -17.38 9.48
N VAL A 15 33.77 -17.23 8.20
CA VAL A 15 33.66 -15.92 7.57
C VAL A 15 32.42 -15.29 8.19
N ASN A 16 32.61 -14.21 8.94
CA ASN A 16 31.51 -13.40 9.42
C ASN A 16 30.67 -13.03 8.19
N SER A 17 29.43 -13.53 8.12
CA SER A 17 28.59 -13.49 6.92
C SER A 17 28.42 -12.07 6.38
N ASN A 18 28.51 -11.07 7.27
CA ASN A 18 28.49 -9.65 6.93
C ASN A 18 29.78 -9.16 6.24
N VAL A 19 30.96 -9.67 6.61
CA VAL A 19 32.25 -9.31 5.97
C VAL A 19 32.38 -10.00 4.61
N ALA A 20 31.90 -11.24 4.49
CA ALA A 20 31.84 -11.96 3.23
C ALA A 20 30.96 -11.25 2.19
N LEU A 21 29.84 -10.65 2.64
CA LEU A 21 28.85 -10.04 1.75
C LEU A 21 29.41 -8.88 0.89
N PHE A 22 30.46 -8.20 1.36
CA PHE A 22 31.08 -7.07 0.66
C PHE A 22 32.32 -7.47 -0.17
N ASP A 23 32.69 -8.75 -0.16
CA ASP A 23 33.75 -9.27 -1.04
C ASP A 23 33.19 -9.47 -2.46
N SER A 24 33.93 -9.00 -3.47
CA SER A 24 33.54 -9.07 -4.87
C SER A 24 33.30 -10.52 -5.34
N GLN A 25 34.03 -11.49 -4.81
CA GLN A 25 33.84 -12.90 -5.15
C GLN A 25 32.49 -13.42 -4.64
N TYR A 26 32.12 -13.05 -3.42
CA TYR A 26 30.83 -13.41 -2.83
C TYR A 26 29.68 -12.68 -3.53
N LEU A 27 29.83 -11.40 -3.85
CA LEU A 27 28.82 -10.66 -4.64
C LEU A 27 28.57 -11.29 -6.01
N ASN A 28 29.63 -11.73 -6.69
CA ASN A 28 29.51 -12.46 -7.95
C ASN A 28 28.80 -13.81 -7.77
N ALA A 29 29.13 -14.56 -6.71
CA ALA A 29 28.48 -15.83 -6.40
C ALA A 29 26.98 -15.65 -6.09
N ILE A 30 26.63 -14.63 -5.31
CA ILE A 30 25.23 -14.29 -5.00
C ILE A 30 24.50 -13.83 -6.27
N SER A 31 25.14 -13.03 -7.12
CA SER A 31 24.56 -12.59 -8.40
C SER A 31 24.25 -13.78 -9.33
N ALA A 32 25.17 -14.74 -9.44
CA ALA A 32 24.95 -15.97 -10.20
C ALA A 32 23.82 -16.82 -9.60
N PHE A 33 23.79 -16.97 -8.28
CA PHE A 33 22.71 -17.66 -7.58
C PHE A 33 21.35 -16.97 -7.82
N ALA A 34 21.30 -15.65 -7.78
CA ALA A 34 20.11 -14.86 -8.04
C ALA A 34 19.61 -15.02 -9.49
N GLN A 35 20.52 -15.15 -10.45
CA GLN A 35 20.18 -15.43 -11.84
C GLN A 35 19.49 -16.80 -11.99
N ILE A 36 19.99 -17.82 -11.30
CA ILE A 36 19.36 -19.15 -11.25
C ILE A 36 17.99 -19.07 -10.57
N MET A 37 17.92 -18.34 -9.46
CA MET A 37 16.69 -18.17 -8.69
C MET A 37 15.59 -17.49 -9.52
N ALA A 38 15.93 -16.44 -10.29
CA ALA A 38 14.98 -15.74 -11.17
C ALA A 38 14.40 -16.64 -12.29
N GLN A 39 15.05 -17.76 -12.62
CA GLN A 39 14.55 -18.75 -13.59
C GLN A 39 13.58 -19.77 -12.98
N GLY A 40 13.41 -19.79 -11.65
CA GLY A 40 12.55 -20.73 -10.95
C GLY A 40 11.06 -20.48 -11.20
N ALA A 41 10.42 -21.29 -12.05
CA ALA A 41 9.01 -21.11 -12.37
C ALA A 41 8.03 -21.55 -11.27
N ALA A 42 8.35 -22.61 -10.53
CA ALA A 42 7.47 -23.19 -9.50
C ALA A 42 7.91 -22.89 -8.06
N THR A 43 9.20 -22.64 -7.86
CA THR A 43 9.81 -22.52 -6.53
C THR A 43 9.98 -21.08 -6.06
N VAL A 44 9.79 -20.11 -6.98
CA VAL A 44 9.94 -18.67 -6.75
C VAL A 44 8.63 -17.97 -7.13
N PRO A 45 8.12 -17.02 -6.33
CA PRO A 45 6.91 -16.28 -6.64
C PRO A 45 6.97 -15.49 -7.95
N ALA A 46 5.82 -15.29 -8.58
CA ALA A 46 5.70 -14.61 -9.88
C ALA A 46 6.32 -13.21 -9.92
N HIS A 47 6.29 -12.46 -8.81
CA HIS A 47 6.88 -11.12 -8.74
C HIS A 47 8.42 -11.11 -8.72
N LEU A 48 9.07 -12.24 -8.43
CA LEU A 48 10.53 -12.38 -8.46
C LEU A 48 11.04 -13.09 -9.73
N GLN A 49 10.14 -13.74 -10.49
CA GLN A 49 10.50 -14.44 -11.72
C GLN A 49 11.00 -13.46 -12.78
N GLY A 50 12.13 -13.77 -13.39
CA GLY A 50 12.81 -12.90 -14.35
C GLY A 50 13.44 -11.63 -13.75
N ASN A 51 13.27 -11.38 -12.45
CA ASN A 51 13.86 -10.23 -11.77
C ASN A 51 15.07 -10.65 -10.93
N GLN A 52 16.24 -10.67 -11.58
CA GLN A 52 17.51 -11.01 -10.94
C GLN A 52 17.87 -10.05 -9.80
N ALA A 53 17.57 -8.75 -9.92
CA ALA A 53 17.92 -7.76 -8.91
C ALA A 53 17.15 -8.00 -7.61
N ASP A 54 15.84 -8.24 -7.69
CA ASP A 54 15.03 -8.53 -6.50
C ASP A 54 15.39 -9.91 -5.91
N CYS A 55 15.69 -10.91 -6.76
CA CYS A 55 16.20 -12.20 -6.30
C CYS A 55 17.54 -12.05 -5.55
N MET A 56 18.42 -11.18 -6.03
CA MET A 56 19.69 -10.89 -5.38
C MET A 56 19.48 -10.22 -4.02
N ALA A 57 18.59 -9.23 -3.94
CA ALA A 57 18.23 -8.57 -2.68
C ALA A 57 17.67 -9.58 -1.66
N VAL A 58 16.76 -10.46 -2.10
CA VAL A 58 16.22 -11.53 -1.25
C VAL A 58 17.30 -12.52 -0.81
N ALA A 59 18.22 -12.91 -1.70
CA ALA A 59 19.31 -13.81 -1.38
C ALA A 59 20.30 -13.20 -0.38
N MET A 60 20.63 -11.92 -0.51
CA MET A 60 21.46 -11.19 0.44
C MET A 60 20.77 -11.09 1.81
N GLN A 61 19.48 -10.75 1.84
CA GLN A 61 18.71 -10.69 3.09
C GLN A 61 18.62 -12.06 3.76
N ALA A 62 18.39 -13.12 2.97
CA ALA A 62 18.38 -14.49 3.47
C ALA A 62 19.73 -14.90 4.04
N ALA A 63 20.84 -14.54 3.38
CA ALA A 63 22.19 -14.79 3.88
C ALA A 63 22.44 -14.08 5.23
N GLN A 64 21.95 -12.84 5.40
CA GLN A 64 22.05 -12.11 6.66
C GLN A 64 21.28 -12.80 7.80
N TRP A 65 20.09 -13.33 7.51
CA TRP A 65 19.34 -14.17 8.46
C TRP A 65 19.85 -15.63 8.52
N GLN A 66 20.88 -15.95 7.73
CA GLN A 66 21.45 -17.27 7.53
C GLN A 66 20.43 -18.32 7.06
N MET A 67 19.33 -17.91 6.44
CA MET A 67 18.20 -18.74 6.00
C MET A 67 18.33 -19.13 4.52
N ASN A 68 17.58 -20.15 4.10
CA ASN A 68 17.53 -20.56 2.69
C ASN A 68 16.84 -19.46 1.84
N PRO A 69 17.51 -18.90 0.81
CA PRO A 69 16.94 -17.87 -0.06
C PRO A 69 15.60 -18.23 -0.71
N PHE A 70 15.41 -19.48 -1.15
CA PHE A 70 14.15 -19.92 -1.77
C PHE A 70 13.01 -19.93 -0.75
N ALA A 71 13.29 -20.35 0.49
CA ALA A 71 12.28 -20.34 1.56
C ALA A 71 11.90 -18.92 1.97
N VAL A 72 12.87 -18.00 2.01
CA VAL A 72 12.62 -16.57 2.27
C VAL A 72 11.78 -15.97 1.14
N ALA A 73 12.14 -16.25 -0.11
CA ALA A 73 11.43 -15.76 -1.29
C ALA A 73 9.96 -16.15 -1.32
N GLN A 74 9.64 -17.40 -0.99
CA GLN A 74 8.26 -17.90 -0.90
C GLN A 74 7.39 -17.15 0.13
N LYS A 75 8.02 -16.41 1.03
CA LYS A 75 7.38 -15.60 2.07
C LYS A 75 7.42 -14.11 1.75
N THR A 76 7.68 -13.73 0.51
CA THR A 76 7.63 -12.35 0.03
C THR A 76 6.35 -12.05 -0.74
N HIS A 77 5.92 -10.80 -0.73
CA HIS A 77 4.76 -10.29 -1.44
C HIS A 77 5.08 -8.93 -2.05
N LEU A 78 4.46 -8.59 -3.18
CA LEU A 78 4.59 -7.27 -3.80
C LEU A 78 3.30 -6.46 -3.56
N ILE A 79 3.41 -5.32 -2.89
CA ILE A 79 2.30 -4.39 -2.64
C ILE A 79 2.75 -3.00 -3.07
N ASN A 80 2.01 -2.38 -3.99
CA ASN A 80 2.31 -1.06 -4.55
C ASN A 80 3.76 -0.92 -5.06
N GLY A 81 4.34 -2.02 -5.58
CA GLY A 81 5.72 -2.04 -6.08
C GLY A 81 6.79 -2.17 -5.00
N VAL A 82 6.42 -2.31 -3.72
CA VAL A 82 7.34 -2.53 -2.60
C VAL A 82 7.29 -4.00 -2.18
N LEU A 83 8.46 -4.59 -1.95
CA LEU A 83 8.60 -5.95 -1.48
C LEU A 83 8.33 -6.01 0.04
N GLY A 84 7.32 -6.78 0.43
CA GLY A 84 7.00 -7.09 1.82
C GLY A 84 7.29 -8.54 2.17
N TYR A 85 7.44 -8.82 3.46
CA TYR A 85 7.73 -10.13 4.02
C TYR A 85 6.61 -10.58 4.97
N GLU A 86 6.18 -11.84 4.86
CA GLU A 86 5.12 -12.37 5.71
C GLU A 86 5.51 -12.41 7.20
N ALA A 87 4.50 -12.28 8.07
CA ALA A 87 4.67 -12.42 9.52
C ALA A 87 5.30 -13.76 9.95
N GLN A 88 5.01 -14.84 9.20
CA GLN A 88 5.58 -16.17 9.46
C GLN A 88 7.10 -16.18 9.32
N LEU A 89 7.62 -15.46 8.32
CA LEU A 89 9.06 -15.31 8.14
C LEU A 89 9.66 -14.46 9.25
N VAL A 90 9.02 -13.35 9.64
CA VAL A 90 9.47 -12.54 10.79
C VAL A 90 9.59 -13.38 12.05
N ASN A 91 8.57 -14.21 12.36
CA ASN A 91 8.63 -15.14 13.49
C ASN A 91 9.82 -16.12 13.40
N ALA A 92 10.05 -16.70 12.21
CA ALA A 92 11.16 -17.61 11.98
C ALA A 92 12.52 -16.93 12.16
N VAL A 93 12.66 -15.70 11.65
CA VAL A 93 13.87 -14.87 11.76
C VAL A 93 14.18 -14.59 13.23
N ILE A 94 13.22 -14.08 14.01
CA ILE A 94 13.43 -13.81 15.43
C ILE A 94 13.74 -15.09 16.20
N SER A 95 12.98 -16.16 15.98
CA SER A 95 13.21 -17.45 16.64
C SER A 95 14.60 -18.02 16.37
N ARG A 96 15.19 -17.74 15.20
CA ARG A 96 16.49 -18.25 14.78
C ARG A 96 17.65 -17.32 15.10
N SER A 97 17.40 -16.03 15.31
CA SER A 97 18.41 -15.03 15.70
C SER A 97 19.18 -15.40 16.97
N GLY A 98 18.60 -16.26 17.80
CA GLY A 98 19.19 -16.66 19.07
C GLY A 98 19.06 -15.59 20.16
N ILE A 99 18.31 -14.50 19.92
CA ILE A 99 18.06 -13.45 20.92
C ILE A 99 17.03 -13.87 21.97
N LEU A 100 16.14 -14.82 21.64
CA LEU A 100 15.13 -15.32 22.55
C LEU A 100 15.62 -16.52 23.37
N SER A 101 15.20 -16.57 24.64
CA SER A 101 15.38 -17.70 25.55
C SER A 101 14.29 -18.79 25.36
N ASN A 102 13.08 -18.37 24.99
CA ASN A 102 11.93 -19.22 24.69
C ASN A 102 11.28 -18.80 23.36
N ARG A 103 10.39 -19.63 22.81
CA ARG A 103 9.57 -19.21 21.66
C ARG A 103 8.48 -18.24 22.11
N PHE A 104 7.89 -17.53 21.15
CA PHE A 104 6.69 -16.73 21.42
C PHE A 104 5.57 -17.58 22.01
N GLU A 105 5.02 -17.07 23.11
CA GLU A 105 3.86 -17.61 23.80
C GLU A 105 2.68 -16.64 23.62
N TYR A 106 1.47 -17.18 23.70
CA TYR A 106 0.25 -16.46 23.37
C TYR A 106 -0.87 -16.77 24.35
N GLU A 107 -1.66 -15.75 24.69
CA GLU A 107 -2.90 -15.88 25.44
C GLU A 107 -3.97 -15.05 24.76
N TRP A 108 -5.04 -15.69 24.30
CA TRP A 108 -6.20 -15.00 23.75
C TRP A 108 -7.18 -14.67 24.87
N PHE A 109 -7.58 -13.41 24.96
CA PHE A 109 -8.50 -12.94 25.99
C PHE A 109 -9.71 -12.24 25.37
N GLY A 110 -10.76 -12.10 26.18
CA GLY A 110 -12.03 -11.51 25.76
C GLY A 110 -12.97 -12.49 25.07
N PRO A 111 -14.16 -12.01 24.70
CA PRO A 111 -15.27 -12.85 24.21
C PRO A 111 -15.09 -13.23 22.73
N TRP A 112 -14.12 -14.09 22.45
CA TRP A 112 -13.80 -14.57 21.09
C TRP A 112 -14.97 -15.28 20.40
N GLU A 113 -15.96 -15.76 21.15
CA GLU A 113 -17.21 -16.36 20.64
C GLU A 113 -18.05 -15.35 19.84
N ARG A 114 -17.81 -14.04 20.02
CA ARG A 114 -18.44 -12.98 19.22
C ARG A 114 -17.80 -12.82 17.83
N ILE A 115 -16.62 -13.40 17.63
CA ILE A 115 -15.81 -13.21 16.42
C ILE A 115 -15.70 -14.51 15.63
N ILE A 116 -15.31 -15.60 16.32
CA ILE A 116 -15.06 -16.89 15.68
C ILE A 116 -16.34 -17.44 15.05
N GLY A 117 -16.23 -17.85 13.78
CA GLY A 117 -17.35 -18.41 13.03
C GLY A 117 -18.34 -17.37 12.49
N ARG A 118 -18.17 -16.08 12.79
CA ARG A 118 -19.00 -15.01 12.23
C ARG A 118 -18.43 -14.49 10.92
N PHE A 119 -18.81 -15.11 9.82
CA PHE A 119 -18.42 -14.68 8.47
C PHE A 119 -19.62 -14.59 7.53
N ALA A 120 -19.48 -13.77 6.51
CA ALA A 120 -20.39 -13.70 5.38
C ALA A 120 -19.68 -14.23 4.14
N ILE A 121 -20.42 -14.88 3.25
CA ILE A 121 -19.90 -15.33 1.96
C ILE A 121 -20.19 -14.22 0.95
N ARG A 122 -19.15 -13.74 0.27
CA ARG A 122 -19.24 -12.80 -0.85
C ARG A 122 -18.71 -13.46 -2.11
N LYS A 123 -19.12 -12.93 -3.27
CA LYS A 123 -18.60 -13.35 -4.58
C LYS A 123 -17.72 -12.26 -5.13
N ASN A 124 -16.59 -12.64 -5.72
CA ASN A 124 -15.75 -11.70 -6.47
C ASN A 124 -16.28 -11.51 -7.89
N ASP A 125 -15.65 -10.62 -8.67
CA ASP A 125 -16.03 -10.32 -10.06
C ASP A 125 -15.97 -11.54 -10.99
N LYS A 126 -15.29 -12.61 -10.57
CA LYS A 126 -15.18 -13.89 -11.28
C LYS A 126 -16.18 -14.93 -10.78
N GLY A 127 -17.14 -14.54 -9.94
CA GLY A 127 -18.16 -15.42 -9.35
C GLY A 127 -17.65 -16.38 -8.27
N LYS A 128 -16.37 -16.30 -7.89
CA LYS A 128 -15.78 -17.17 -6.86
C LYS A 128 -16.19 -16.67 -5.47
N GLU A 129 -16.71 -17.59 -4.67
CA GLU A 129 -17.08 -17.33 -3.28
C GLU A 129 -15.85 -17.20 -2.39
N TYR A 130 -15.88 -16.22 -1.49
CA TYR A 130 -14.88 -16.01 -0.45
C TYR A 130 -15.54 -15.51 0.84
N ARG A 131 -14.93 -15.84 1.98
CA ARG A 131 -15.44 -15.46 3.30
C ARG A 131 -14.86 -14.12 3.72
N VAL A 132 -15.70 -13.29 4.32
CA VAL A 132 -15.32 -12.01 4.94
C VAL A 132 -15.83 -11.95 6.37
N PRO A 133 -15.12 -11.24 7.28
CA PRO A 133 -15.62 -10.98 8.62
C PRO A 133 -17.06 -10.43 8.60
N ASN A 134 -17.91 -10.95 9.49
CA ASN A 134 -19.30 -10.51 9.65
C ASN A 134 -19.62 -10.20 11.12
N TRP A 135 -18.76 -9.40 11.73
CA TRP A 135 -18.94 -8.79 13.04
C TRP A 135 -18.66 -7.29 12.94
N ASN A 136 -19.10 -6.52 13.93
CA ASN A 136 -18.88 -5.08 13.98
C ASN A 136 -17.84 -4.71 15.04
N LEU A 137 -17.48 -3.42 15.13
CA LEU A 137 -16.47 -2.95 16.09
C LEU A 137 -16.89 -3.14 17.56
N ALA A 138 -18.19 -3.13 17.87
CA ALA A 138 -18.67 -3.38 19.22
C ALA A 138 -18.52 -4.85 19.63
N ASP A 139 -18.61 -5.79 18.68
CA ASP A 139 -18.31 -7.21 18.94
C ASP A 139 -16.84 -7.43 19.32
N GLU A 140 -15.93 -6.55 18.89
CA GLU A 140 -14.48 -6.62 19.16
C GLU A 140 -14.09 -6.07 20.54
N GLU A 141 -15.03 -5.47 21.26
CA GLU A 141 -14.78 -4.87 22.56
C GLU A 141 -14.23 -5.91 23.55
N GLY A 142 -13.06 -5.62 24.11
CA GLY A 142 -12.37 -6.51 25.04
C GLY A 142 -11.73 -7.74 24.41
N VAL A 143 -11.85 -7.97 23.10
CA VAL A 143 -11.24 -9.11 22.40
C VAL A 143 -9.80 -8.78 22.03
N GLY A 144 -8.87 -9.66 22.37
CA GLY A 144 -7.46 -9.44 22.07
C GLY A 144 -6.57 -10.65 22.29
N ILE A 145 -5.28 -10.39 22.17
CA ILE A 145 -4.20 -11.35 22.36
C ILE A 145 -3.07 -10.70 23.16
N LYS A 146 -2.50 -11.45 24.10
CA LYS A 146 -1.19 -11.17 24.69
C LYS A 146 -0.17 -12.06 24.01
N VAL A 147 0.95 -11.48 23.60
CA VAL A 147 2.12 -12.22 23.10
C VAL A 147 3.32 -11.86 23.95
N TRP A 148 4.14 -12.84 24.29
CA TRP A 148 5.38 -12.59 25.02
C TRP A 148 6.48 -13.55 24.63
N ALA A 149 7.70 -13.09 24.84
CA ALA A 149 8.92 -13.90 24.80
C ALA A 149 9.94 -13.27 25.77
N THR A 150 10.88 -14.08 26.21
CA THR A 150 11.96 -13.67 27.11
C THR A 150 13.23 -13.51 26.30
N LEU A 151 13.86 -12.33 26.38
CA LEU A 151 15.16 -12.10 25.76
C LEU A 151 16.25 -12.82 26.56
N LYS A 152 17.31 -13.27 25.90
CA LYS A 152 18.47 -13.86 26.58
C LYS A 152 19.11 -12.84 27.50
N GLY A 153 19.32 -13.23 28.75
CA GLY A 153 19.86 -12.36 29.79
C GLY A 153 18.81 -11.56 30.56
N GLU A 154 17.52 -11.69 30.22
CA GLU A 154 16.42 -11.12 31.01
C GLU A 154 15.70 -12.20 31.82
N ASP A 155 15.35 -11.87 33.07
CA ASP A 155 14.57 -12.77 33.94
C ASP A 155 13.06 -12.68 33.72
N LYS A 156 12.60 -11.57 33.11
CA LYS A 156 11.18 -11.29 32.89
C LYS A 156 10.86 -11.28 31.41
N PRO A 157 9.73 -11.88 30.99
CA PRO A 157 9.29 -11.83 29.61
C PRO A 157 8.87 -10.40 29.23
N ARG A 158 9.14 -10.02 27.98
CA ARG A 158 8.57 -8.82 27.37
C ARG A 158 7.19 -9.17 26.83
N VAL A 159 6.17 -8.46 27.29
CA VAL A 159 4.77 -8.72 26.91
C VAL A 159 4.27 -7.60 26.00
N LEU A 160 3.50 -7.97 24.99
CA LEU A 160 2.69 -7.05 24.19
C LEU A 160 1.24 -7.50 24.27
N GLU A 161 0.37 -6.60 24.68
CA GLU A 161 -1.07 -6.77 24.61
C GLU A 161 -1.61 -6.05 23.38
N LEU A 162 -2.47 -6.74 22.62
CA LEU A 162 -3.03 -6.23 21.37
C LEU A 162 -4.52 -6.57 21.27
N PHE A 163 -5.35 -5.53 21.18
CA PHE A 163 -6.79 -5.68 20.94
C PHE A 163 -7.09 -5.89 19.47
N LEU A 164 -8.13 -6.67 19.17
CA LEU A 164 -8.60 -6.93 17.81
C LEU A 164 -8.96 -5.62 17.09
N ALA A 165 -9.58 -4.66 17.80
CA ALA A 165 -9.89 -3.32 17.29
C ALA A 165 -8.65 -2.54 16.80
N GLN A 166 -7.44 -2.87 17.27
CA GLN A 166 -6.20 -2.25 16.82
C GLN A 166 -5.66 -2.87 15.52
N ALA A 167 -6.21 -4.01 15.08
CA ALA A 167 -5.90 -4.63 13.81
C ALA A 167 -6.69 -3.97 12.67
N ARG A 168 -6.25 -2.79 12.24
CA ARG A 168 -6.99 -1.98 11.26
C ARG A 168 -7.01 -2.58 9.85
N VAL A 169 -5.93 -3.24 9.44
CA VAL A 169 -5.76 -3.82 8.11
C VAL A 169 -6.18 -5.29 8.12
N ARG A 170 -7.22 -5.65 7.35
CA ARG A 170 -7.83 -7.00 7.35
C ARG A 170 -8.18 -7.54 5.96
N ASN A 171 -7.25 -7.41 5.02
CA ASN A 171 -7.49 -7.75 3.61
C ASN A 171 -7.39 -9.25 3.27
N SER A 172 -6.92 -10.07 4.22
CA SER A 172 -6.91 -11.53 4.05
C SER A 172 -8.26 -12.14 4.40
N THR A 173 -8.75 -13.07 3.57
CA THR A 173 -9.94 -13.90 3.90
C THR A 173 -9.74 -14.71 5.18
N LEU A 174 -8.48 -14.98 5.56
CA LEU A 174 -8.14 -15.62 6.82
C LEU A 174 -8.59 -14.83 8.05
N TRP A 175 -8.85 -13.53 7.95
CA TRP A 175 -9.49 -12.82 9.04
C TRP A 175 -10.88 -13.40 9.34
N ALA A 176 -11.62 -13.85 8.33
CA ALA A 176 -12.90 -14.52 8.51
C ALA A 176 -12.75 -15.98 8.98
N ASP A 177 -11.79 -16.71 8.42
CA ASP A 177 -11.62 -18.15 8.67
C ASP A 177 -10.89 -18.46 9.98
N ASP A 178 -9.81 -17.73 10.28
CA ASP A 178 -8.99 -17.90 11.47
C ASP A 178 -8.45 -16.55 11.99
N PRO A 179 -9.32 -15.74 12.64
CA PRO A 179 -8.94 -14.44 13.18
C PRO A 179 -7.91 -14.55 14.32
N ARG A 180 -7.86 -15.67 15.04
CA ARG A 180 -6.88 -15.89 16.12
C ARG A 180 -5.48 -16.00 15.56
N GLN A 181 -5.31 -16.76 14.49
CA GLN A 181 -4.02 -16.89 13.80
C GLN A 181 -3.57 -15.55 13.21
N GLN A 182 -4.48 -14.81 12.57
CA GLN A 182 -4.14 -13.48 12.03
C GLN A 182 -3.72 -12.49 13.13
N MET A 183 -4.39 -12.52 14.28
CA MET A 183 -3.98 -11.72 15.45
C MET A 183 -2.61 -12.12 15.99
N ALA A 184 -2.29 -13.41 16.04
CA ALA A 184 -0.97 -13.88 16.46
C ALA A 184 0.13 -13.37 15.51
N TYR A 185 -0.10 -13.45 14.20
CA TYR A 185 0.83 -12.92 13.20
C TYR A 185 1.04 -11.41 13.34
N LEU A 186 -0.03 -10.63 13.55
CA LEU A 186 0.10 -9.19 13.78
C LEU A 186 0.85 -8.88 15.08
N ALA A 187 0.54 -9.61 16.16
CA ALA A 187 1.15 -9.42 17.47
C ALA A 187 2.66 -9.69 17.44
N VAL A 188 3.11 -10.79 16.80
CA VAL A 188 4.54 -11.09 16.64
C VAL A 188 5.28 -10.00 15.89
N LYS A 189 4.71 -9.47 14.81
CA LYS A 189 5.35 -8.38 14.06
C LYS A 189 5.50 -7.13 14.91
N ARG A 190 4.45 -6.71 15.60
CA ARG A 190 4.48 -5.52 16.47
C ARG A 190 5.43 -5.70 17.66
N TRP A 191 5.45 -6.90 18.26
CA TRP A 191 6.39 -7.22 19.33
C TRP A 191 7.84 -7.16 18.81
N SER A 192 8.10 -7.77 17.65
CA SER A 192 9.43 -7.77 17.02
C SER A 192 9.90 -6.36 16.67
N ARG A 193 9.01 -5.51 16.16
CA ARG A 193 9.28 -4.09 15.91
C ARG A 193 9.66 -3.32 17.16
N LEU A 194 9.06 -3.66 18.30
CA LEU A 194 9.28 -2.97 19.56
C LEU A 194 10.55 -3.44 20.28
N TYR A 195 10.80 -4.75 20.30
CA TYR A 195 11.83 -5.36 21.16
C TYR A 195 13.02 -5.97 20.42
N CYS A 196 12.90 -6.29 19.12
CA CYS A 196 13.99 -6.80 18.29
C CYS A 196 14.08 -6.08 16.92
N PRO A 197 14.06 -4.73 16.87
CA PRO A 197 14.07 -3.99 15.60
C PRO A 197 15.35 -4.20 14.79
N ASP A 198 16.47 -4.45 15.46
CA ASP A 198 17.79 -4.73 14.93
C ASP A 198 17.87 -6.08 14.20
N VAL A 199 17.03 -7.06 14.57
CA VAL A 199 16.99 -8.37 13.91
C VAL A 199 16.21 -8.30 12.59
N ILE A 200 15.13 -7.51 12.56
CA ILE A 200 14.26 -7.36 11.39
C ILE A 200 14.76 -6.27 10.41
N LEU A 201 15.62 -5.36 10.84
CA LEU A 201 16.30 -4.37 9.99
C LEU A 201 15.39 -3.56 9.05
N GLY A 202 14.18 -3.23 9.52
CA GLY A 202 13.28 -2.38 8.74
C GLY A 202 12.45 -3.10 7.68
N VAL A 203 12.57 -4.43 7.49
CA VAL A 203 11.76 -5.16 6.48
C VAL A 203 10.26 -4.95 6.70
N TYR A 204 9.54 -4.55 5.66
CA TYR A 204 8.11 -4.28 5.78
C TYR A 204 7.29 -5.56 5.70
N THR A 205 6.16 -5.60 6.41
CA THR A 205 5.16 -6.66 6.23
C THR A 205 3.99 -6.20 5.37
N PRO A 206 3.23 -7.11 4.72
CA PRO A 206 2.19 -6.75 3.77
C PRO A 206 1.22 -5.65 4.23
N ASP A 207 0.74 -5.74 5.46
CA ASP A 207 -0.15 -4.79 6.13
C ASP A 207 0.48 -3.43 6.48
N GLU A 208 1.81 -3.33 6.50
CA GLU A 208 2.53 -2.07 6.71
C GLU A 208 2.70 -1.27 5.41
N LEU A 209 2.68 -1.96 4.25
CA LEU A 209 2.88 -1.38 2.93
C LEU A 209 1.60 -0.88 2.25
N GLU A 210 0.45 -1.27 2.78
CA GLU A 210 -0.83 -0.84 2.22
C GLU A 210 -1.08 0.65 2.53
N GLU A 211 -1.31 1.42 1.48
CA GLU A 211 -1.66 2.84 1.58
C GLU A 211 -2.94 3.00 2.40
N ARG A 212 -2.86 3.85 3.43
CA ARG A 212 -4.02 4.31 4.15
C ARG A 212 -4.63 5.45 3.36
N ASN A 213 -5.92 5.36 3.05
CA ASN A 213 -6.68 6.57 2.80
C ASN A 213 -6.71 7.33 4.14
N GLU A 214 -5.95 8.41 4.24
CA GLU A 214 -6.02 9.30 5.39
C GLU A 214 -7.46 9.79 5.53
N LYS A 215 -8.04 9.60 6.71
CA LYS A 215 -9.34 10.20 7.02
C LYS A 215 -9.03 11.65 7.39
N ASP A 216 -9.42 12.58 6.54
CA ASP A 216 -9.37 14.00 6.87
C ASP A 216 -10.18 14.22 8.16
N ILE A 217 -9.48 14.63 9.22
CA ILE A 217 -10.04 14.93 10.54
C ILE A 217 -9.99 16.42 10.83
N THR A 218 -9.70 17.26 9.83
CA THR A 218 -9.67 18.71 9.98
C THR A 218 -11.11 19.21 10.17
N PRO A 219 -11.48 19.77 11.33
CA PRO A 219 -12.78 20.40 11.47
C PRO A 219 -12.84 21.63 10.55
N ALA A 220 -13.89 21.72 9.72
CA ALA A 220 -14.11 22.85 8.84
C ALA A 220 -14.50 24.10 9.65
N ASN A 221 -13.51 24.89 10.11
CA ASN A 221 -13.61 26.34 10.33
C ASN A 221 -12.26 26.89 10.81
N THR A 222 -11.61 27.83 10.11
CA THR A 222 -11.86 29.29 10.13
C THR A 222 -10.69 29.98 9.41
N ALA A 223 -10.98 30.81 8.40
CA ALA A 223 -10.13 31.87 7.81
C ALA A 223 -8.60 31.62 7.70
N HIS A 224 -8.14 31.12 6.55
CA HIS A 224 -6.74 31.25 6.17
C HIS A 224 -6.48 32.64 5.57
N VAL A 225 -5.72 33.45 6.31
CA VAL A 225 -5.01 34.62 5.77
C VAL A 225 -4.09 34.13 4.65
N SER A 226 -4.21 34.74 3.48
CA SER A 226 -3.45 34.39 2.28
C SER A 226 -1.97 34.76 2.44
N LEU A 227 -1.08 33.82 2.10
CA LEU A 227 0.38 33.96 2.07
C LEU A 227 0.91 35.10 1.17
N LYS A 228 0.04 35.77 0.40
CA LYS A 228 0.41 36.97 -0.37
C LYS A 228 0.73 38.19 0.49
N GLU A 229 0.13 38.33 1.67
CA GLU A 229 0.34 39.53 2.51
C GLU A 229 1.68 39.54 3.25
N ILE A 230 2.35 38.38 3.37
CA ILE A 230 3.66 38.27 4.05
C ILE A 230 4.81 38.59 3.08
N ALA A 231 4.62 38.39 1.77
CA ALA A 231 5.66 38.56 0.76
C ALA A 231 5.97 40.02 0.38
N GLU A 232 5.10 40.98 0.72
CA GLU A 232 5.26 42.39 0.31
C GLU A 232 6.05 43.26 1.28
N SER A 233 6.54 42.73 2.41
CA SER A 233 7.15 43.55 3.48
C SER A 233 8.66 43.40 3.66
N SER A 234 9.39 42.74 2.75
CA SER A 234 10.85 42.61 2.89
C SER A 234 11.56 42.57 1.55
N ALA A 235 11.57 43.70 0.86
CA ALA A 235 12.57 44.02 -0.16
C ALA A 235 13.54 45.05 0.44
N VAL A 236 14.79 44.68 0.67
CA VAL A 236 16.03 45.45 0.40
C VAL A 236 17.24 44.56 0.74
N GLY A 237 18.12 44.33 -0.24
CA GLY A 237 19.55 44.12 0.01
C GLY A 237 20.16 42.78 -0.42
N GLU A 238 20.54 42.68 -1.69
CA GLU A 238 21.71 41.89 -2.15
C GLU A 238 23.02 42.71 -1.90
N PRO A 239 24.28 42.17 -2.00
CA PRO A 239 24.67 40.96 -2.73
C PRO A 239 25.81 40.09 -2.14
N GLU A 240 26.12 39.03 -2.90
CA GLU A 240 27.42 38.37 -3.14
C GLU A 240 27.75 36.97 -2.55
N THR A 241 27.77 36.03 -3.53
CA THR A 241 28.72 34.93 -3.76
C THR A 241 28.68 33.68 -2.88
N THR A 242 28.27 32.56 -3.50
CA THR A 242 29.23 31.56 -4.02
C THR A 242 28.53 30.63 -5.02
N ALA A 243 29.19 30.42 -6.15
CA ALA A 243 28.74 29.53 -7.21
C ALA A 243 28.92 28.07 -6.84
N SER A 244 27.89 27.24 -7.06
CA SER A 244 28.06 25.84 -7.44
C SER A 244 26.79 25.34 -8.14
N ALA A 245 26.99 24.82 -9.35
CA ALA A 245 26.05 24.18 -10.27
C ALA A 245 24.73 23.62 -9.65
N GLN A 246 23.60 24.23 -10.00
CA GLN A 246 22.27 23.64 -9.93
C GLN A 246 21.56 23.88 -11.27
N GLU A 247 21.66 22.94 -12.20
CA GLU A 247 20.88 22.96 -13.45
C GLU A 247 20.11 21.67 -13.83
N PRO A 248 19.91 20.63 -12.99
CA PRO A 248 18.95 19.56 -13.35
C PRO A 248 17.56 19.66 -12.70
N THR A 249 17.31 20.49 -11.68
CA THR A 249 16.04 20.46 -10.92
C THR A 249 14.95 21.39 -11.47
N SER A 250 15.30 22.55 -12.02
CA SER A 250 14.32 23.55 -12.51
C SER A 250 13.45 23.06 -13.68
N ASN A 251 13.99 22.16 -14.50
CA ASN A 251 13.29 21.63 -15.68
C ASN A 251 12.23 20.57 -15.31
N ILE A 252 12.49 19.77 -14.25
CA ILE A 252 11.56 18.72 -13.80
C ILE A 252 10.36 19.34 -13.08
N ASP A 253 10.59 20.36 -12.25
CA ASP A 253 9.51 21.06 -11.54
C ASP A 253 8.59 21.81 -12.52
N SER A 254 9.16 22.48 -13.54
CA SER A 254 8.39 23.12 -14.61
C SER A 254 7.55 22.12 -15.40
N LEU A 255 8.10 20.95 -15.70
CA LEU A 255 7.40 19.89 -16.41
C LEU A 255 6.24 19.31 -15.58
N ALA A 256 6.44 19.14 -14.27
CA ALA A 256 5.38 18.70 -13.38
C ALA A 256 4.25 19.73 -13.28
N ASP A 257 4.58 21.03 -13.21
CA ASP A 257 3.59 22.10 -13.21
C ASP A 257 2.79 22.18 -14.52
N GLU A 258 3.44 21.91 -15.65
CA GLU A 258 2.74 21.83 -16.94
C GLU A 258 1.72 20.68 -16.95
N PHE A 259 2.08 19.50 -16.43
CA PHE A 259 1.12 18.40 -16.29
C PHE A 259 -0.01 18.72 -15.32
N ARG A 260 0.26 19.36 -14.18
CA ARG A 260 -0.81 19.80 -13.25
C ARG A 260 -1.83 20.70 -13.98
N ASN A 261 -1.33 21.69 -14.72
CA ASN A 261 -2.16 22.59 -15.49
C ASN A 261 -2.96 21.90 -16.61
N GLN A 262 -2.36 20.92 -17.30
CA GLN A 262 -3.07 20.15 -18.33
C GLN A 262 -4.16 19.27 -17.73
N ILE A 263 -3.89 18.62 -16.59
CA ILE A 263 -4.88 17.82 -15.85
C ILE A 263 -6.07 18.72 -15.47
N ASP A 264 -5.82 19.89 -14.87
CA ASP A 264 -6.91 20.76 -14.41
C ASP A 264 -7.77 21.30 -15.56
N LYS A 265 -7.18 21.49 -16.75
CA LYS A 265 -7.88 21.96 -17.96
C LYS A 265 -8.59 20.86 -18.74
N ALA A 266 -8.31 19.58 -18.47
CA ALA A 266 -8.91 18.47 -19.21
C ALA A 266 -10.42 18.43 -18.97
N ASN A 267 -11.21 18.65 -20.02
CA ASN A 267 -12.67 18.66 -19.95
C ASN A 267 -13.31 17.52 -20.76
N ASP A 268 -12.47 16.66 -21.33
CA ASP A 268 -12.87 15.52 -22.13
C ASP A 268 -12.15 14.23 -21.67
N VAL A 269 -12.84 13.10 -21.85
CA VAL A 269 -12.38 11.78 -21.40
C VAL A 269 -11.14 11.33 -22.17
N ASP A 270 -11.04 11.63 -23.46
CA ASP A 270 -9.91 11.26 -24.29
C ASP A 270 -8.69 12.17 -24.03
N GLN A 271 -8.93 13.45 -23.73
CA GLN A 271 -7.87 14.34 -23.23
C GLN A 271 -7.28 13.83 -21.90
N ALA A 272 -8.13 13.44 -20.94
CA ALA A 272 -7.66 12.91 -19.66
C ALA A 272 -6.87 11.59 -19.80
N LYS A 273 -7.27 10.73 -20.76
CA LYS A 273 -6.50 9.51 -21.10
C LYS A 273 -5.15 9.83 -21.74
N ALA A 274 -5.11 10.79 -22.66
CA ALA A 274 -3.89 11.21 -23.35
C ALA A 274 -2.87 11.77 -22.34
N ILE A 275 -3.29 12.68 -21.47
CA ILE A 275 -2.44 13.25 -20.42
C ILE A 275 -1.87 12.17 -19.50
N ARG A 276 -2.69 11.17 -19.13
CA ARG A 276 -2.21 10.04 -18.34
C ARG A 276 -1.14 9.22 -19.08
N ALA A 277 -1.32 8.96 -20.37
CA ALA A 277 -0.34 8.25 -21.18
C ALA A 277 0.98 9.04 -21.28
N ASP A 278 0.90 10.36 -21.41
CA ASP A 278 2.08 11.24 -21.45
C ASP A 278 2.84 11.25 -20.11
N ILE A 279 2.12 11.25 -18.98
CA ILE A 279 2.72 11.10 -17.63
C ILE A 279 3.41 9.73 -17.48
N GLU A 280 2.80 8.66 -18.01
CA GLU A 280 3.39 7.31 -18.01
C GLU A 280 4.65 7.22 -18.88
N ALA A 281 4.68 7.89 -20.03
CA ALA A 281 5.87 7.97 -20.89
C ALA A 281 7.03 8.72 -20.24
N GLN A 282 6.75 9.69 -19.36
CA GLN A 282 7.76 10.53 -18.71
C GLN A 282 8.11 10.08 -17.28
N LYS A 283 7.71 8.87 -16.89
CA LYS A 283 7.97 8.30 -15.56
C LYS A 283 9.45 8.35 -15.13
N SER A 284 10.37 8.10 -16.05
CA SER A 284 11.82 8.13 -15.76
C SER A 284 12.36 9.54 -15.51
N ALA A 285 11.74 10.57 -16.09
CA ALA A 285 12.14 11.97 -15.96
C ALA A 285 11.52 12.65 -14.72
N LEU A 286 10.26 12.31 -14.39
CA LEU A 286 9.52 12.90 -13.26
C LEU A 286 9.97 12.37 -11.88
N GLY A 287 10.55 11.16 -11.84
CA GLY A 287 10.85 10.48 -10.59
C GLY A 287 9.60 9.95 -9.88
N ALA A 288 9.78 9.07 -8.89
CA ALA A 288 8.70 8.27 -8.32
C ALA A 288 7.61 9.11 -7.62
N ALA A 289 8.00 10.20 -6.94
CA ALA A 289 7.08 11.04 -6.18
C ALA A 289 6.15 11.87 -7.08
N LEU A 290 6.70 12.65 -8.01
CA LEU A 290 5.92 13.48 -8.94
C LEU A 290 5.10 12.62 -9.90
N PHE A 291 5.66 11.49 -10.38
CA PHE A 291 4.92 10.55 -11.20
C PHE A 291 3.65 10.03 -10.50
N THR A 292 3.76 9.66 -9.22
CA THR A 292 2.63 9.14 -8.45
C THR A 292 1.59 10.22 -8.18
N GLU A 293 2.02 11.44 -7.83
CA GLU A 293 1.11 12.59 -7.66
C GLU A 293 0.32 12.87 -8.96
N LEU A 294 1.03 13.07 -10.08
CA LEU A 294 0.44 13.45 -11.36
C LEU A 294 -0.47 12.36 -11.91
N LYS A 295 -0.08 11.09 -11.78
CA LYS A 295 -0.92 9.95 -12.16
C LYS A 295 -2.21 9.91 -11.36
N ASN A 296 -2.15 10.12 -10.04
CA ASN A 296 -3.34 10.10 -9.18
C ASN A 296 -4.27 11.27 -9.52
N LYS A 297 -3.73 12.47 -9.76
CA LYS A 297 -4.52 13.63 -10.22
C LYS A 297 -5.17 13.39 -11.57
N ALA A 298 -4.44 12.83 -12.54
CA ALA A 298 -4.98 12.49 -13.86
C ALA A 298 -6.13 11.46 -13.77
N VAL A 299 -6.00 10.45 -12.90
CA VAL A 299 -7.06 9.46 -12.66
C VAL A 299 -8.29 10.10 -12.01
N GLN A 300 -8.11 10.96 -11.01
CA GLN A 300 -9.22 11.68 -10.38
C GLN A 300 -9.95 12.57 -11.39
N ARG A 301 -9.20 13.30 -12.22
CA ARG A 301 -9.77 14.14 -13.28
C ARG A 301 -10.55 13.33 -14.31
N TYR A 302 -10.02 12.19 -14.75
CA TYR A 302 -10.72 11.27 -15.64
C TYR A 302 -12.08 10.85 -15.07
N HIS A 303 -12.12 10.44 -13.80
CA HIS A 303 -13.37 10.02 -13.15
C HIS A 303 -14.36 11.18 -13.00
N LEU A 304 -13.89 12.38 -12.70
CA LEU A 304 -14.72 13.59 -12.64
C LEU A 304 -15.35 13.89 -14.00
N VAL A 305 -14.56 13.97 -15.07
CA VAL A 305 -15.05 14.26 -16.42
C VAL A 305 -16.00 13.18 -16.92
N ASN A 306 -15.68 11.90 -16.68
CA ASN A 306 -16.54 10.79 -17.06
C ASN A 306 -17.88 10.82 -16.29
N ALA A 307 -17.86 11.10 -14.99
CA ALA A 307 -19.08 11.23 -14.19
C ALA A 307 -19.93 12.42 -14.67
N ARG A 308 -19.30 13.57 -14.94
CA ARG A 308 -19.97 14.76 -15.49
C ARG A 308 -20.65 14.44 -16.83
N ASN A 309 -19.90 13.90 -17.78
CA ASN A 309 -20.42 13.58 -19.10
C ASN A 309 -21.54 12.53 -19.03
N SER A 310 -21.44 11.56 -18.10
CA SER A 310 -22.49 10.56 -17.90
C SER A 310 -23.78 11.15 -17.35
N VAL A 311 -23.69 12.12 -16.43
CA VAL A 311 -24.86 12.83 -15.90
C VAL A 311 -25.46 13.75 -16.95
N GLU A 312 -24.64 14.53 -17.66
CA GLU A 312 -25.08 15.40 -18.76
C GLU A 312 -25.75 14.62 -19.88
N ALA A 313 -25.20 13.47 -20.27
CA ALA A 313 -25.81 12.63 -21.30
C ALA A 313 -27.19 12.11 -20.87
N GLU A 314 -27.37 11.77 -19.60
CA GLU A 314 -28.67 11.31 -19.09
C GLU A 314 -29.67 12.46 -18.99
N ILE A 315 -29.25 13.65 -18.52
CA ILE A 315 -30.07 14.86 -18.56
C ILE A 315 -30.53 15.16 -20.00
N ASN A 316 -29.62 15.10 -20.97
CA ASN A 316 -29.91 15.37 -22.38
C ASN A 316 -30.76 14.29 -23.07
N SER A 317 -30.82 13.08 -22.51
CA SER A 317 -31.62 11.95 -23.02
C SER A 317 -32.88 11.69 -22.21
N LEU A 318 -33.20 12.59 -21.27
CA LEU A 318 -34.49 12.56 -20.58
C LEU A 318 -35.61 12.74 -21.62
N PRO A 319 -36.64 11.88 -21.60
CA PRO A 319 -37.82 12.07 -22.43
C PRO A 319 -38.61 13.31 -21.98
N GLN A 320 -39.57 13.75 -22.81
CA GLN A 320 -40.47 14.83 -22.39
C GLN A 320 -41.33 14.38 -21.20
N PRO A 321 -41.74 15.31 -20.30
CA PRO A 321 -42.44 14.94 -19.06
C PRO A 321 -43.78 14.23 -19.25
N ASP A 322 -44.40 14.36 -20.42
CA ASP A 322 -45.65 13.73 -20.85
C ASP A 322 -45.48 12.34 -21.48
N GLU A 323 -44.25 11.88 -21.69
CA GLU A 323 -43.96 10.56 -22.25
C GLU A 323 -44.03 9.43 -21.20
N PRO A 324 -44.49 8.22 -21.58
CA PRO A 324 -44.58 7.10 -20.66
C PRO A 324 -43.19 6.68 -20.15
N GLY A 325 -43.04 6.65 -18.83
CA GLY A 325 -41.78 6.28 -18.16
C GLY A 325 -40.82 7.45 -17.89
N ALA A 326 -41.21 8.69 -18.19
CA ALA A 326 -40.42 9.89 -17.89
C ALA A 326 -40.10 10.04 -16.39
N ALA A 327 -41.07 9.83 -15.52
CA ALA A 327 -40.90 9.87 -14.07
C ALA A 327 -39.92 8.79 -13.56
N GLU A 328 -39.96 7.57 -14.13
CA GLU A 328 -39.04 6.48 -13.75
C GLU A 328 -37.61 6.77 -14.17
N ARG A 329 -37.41 7.33 -15.38
CA ARG A 329 -36.09 7.75 -15.87
C ARG A 329 -35.53 8.92 -15.07
N PHE A 330 -36.38 9.87 -14.69
CA PHE A 330 -36.00 10.97 -13.81
C PHE A 330 -35.55 10.48 -12.42
N ALA A 331 -36.29 9.54 -11.81
CA ALA A 331 -35.89 8.93 -10.54
C ALA A 331 -34.60 8.10 -10.65
N ALA A 332 -34.35 7.47 -11.80
CA ALA A 332 -33.09 6.77 -12.08
C ALA A 332 -31.91 7.75 -12.20
N LEU A 333 -32.13 8.92 -12.81
CA LEU A 333 -31.15 9.99 -12.91
C LEU A 333 -30.78 10.57 -11.54
N GLU A 334 -31.76 10.80 -10.65
CA GLU A 334 -31.50 11.24 -9.26
C GLU A 334 -30.60 10.25 -8.51
N LYS A 335 -30.86 8.94 -8.66
CA LYS A 335 -30.02 7.87 -8.07
C LYS A 335 -28.62 7.85 -8.67
N LYS A 336 -28.50 8.07 -9.98
CA LYS A 336 -27.22 8.10 -10.69
C LYS A 336 -26.38 9.31 -10.29
N LEU A 337 -26.99 10.49 -10.13
CA LEU A 337 -26.34 11.68 -9.60
C LEU A 337 -25.85 11.45 -8.16
N ALA A 338 -26.68 10.85 -7.29
CA ALA A 338 -26.28 10.51 -5.93
C ALA A 338 -25.06 9.56 -5.88
N ALA A 339 -25.00 8.57 -6.77
CA ALA A 339 -23.85 7.68 -6.90
C ALA A 339 -22.60 8.39 -7.46
N ALA A 340 -22.79 9.38 -8.34
CA ALA A 340 -21.71 10.16 -8.96
C ALA A 340 -21.09 11.21 -8.02
N LYS A 341 -21.73 11.55 -6.89
CA LYS A 341 -21.28 12.58 -5.93
C LYS A 341 -19.80 12.46 -5.56
N ARG A 342 -19.33 11.23 -5.29
CA ARG A 342 -17.93 10.96 -4.91
C ARG A 342 -16.91 11.45 -5.96
N HIS A 343 -17.29 11.48 -7.24
CA HIS A 343 -16.40 11.83 -8.35
C HIS A 343 -16.62 13.26 -8.87
N LEU A 344 -17.83 13.80 -8.71
CA LEU A 344 -18.15 15.17 -9.11
C LEU A 344 -17.63 16.23 -8.14
N GLY A 345 -17.50 15.89 -6.85
CA GLY A 345 -17.26 16.88 -5.79
C GLY A 345 -18.53 17.69 -5.48
N ASP A 346 -18.47 18.48 -4.42
CA ASP A 346 -19.68 19.15 -3.89
C ASP A 346 -20.20 20.25 -4.83
N GLU A 347 -19.34 21.08 -5.42
CA GLU A 347 -19.76 22.17 -6.31
C GLU A 347 -20.53 21.69 -7.56
N LEU A 348 -19.99 20.71 -8.28
CA LEU A 348 -20.65 20.17 -9.47
C LEU A 348 -21.90 19.35 -9.11
N TYR A 349 -21.84 18.61 -8.00
CA TYR A 349 -23.00 17.86 -7.51
C TYR A 349 -24.16 18.79 -7.16
N ASP A 350 -23.89 19.88 -6.42
CA ASP A 350 -24.90 20.86 -6.03
C ASP A 350 -25.47 21.59 -7.26
N GLY A 351 -24.62 21.88 -8.26
CA GLY A 351 -25.07 22.42 -9.55
C GLY A 351 -26.07 21.50 -10.25
N PHE A 352 -25.72 20.23 -10.48
CA PHE A 352 -26.64 19.26 -11.08
C PHE A 352 -27.87 18.98 -10.21
N SER A 353 -27.71 18.95 -8.89
CA SER A 353 -28.82 18.75 -7.95
C SER A 353 -29.81 19.89 -8.04
N THR A 354 -29.34 21.13 -8.16
CA THR A 354 -30.21 22.32 -8.33
C THR A 354 -30.96 22.22 -9.65
N THR A 355 -30.28 21.91 -10.76
CA THR A 355 -30.92 21.70 -12.06
C THR A 355 -32.01 20.63 -12.01
N LEU A 356 -31.73 19.48 -11.37
CA LEU A 356 -32.75 18.44 -11.22
C LEU A 356 -33.90 18.88 -10.31
N LEU A 357 -33.64 19.59 -9.21
CA LEU A 357 -34.69 20.11 -8.34
C LEU A 357 -35.61 21.09 -9.06
N ASP A 358 -35.08 21.92 -9.96
CA ASP A 358 -35.85 22.86 -10.78
C ASP A 358 -36.70 22.14 -11.83
N MET A 359 -36.19 21.05 -12.42
CA MET A 359 -36.92 20.22 -13.40
C MET A 359 -37.95 19.28 -12.75
N LYS A 360 -37.76 18.92 -11.48
CA LYS A 360 -38.56 17.92 -10.74
C LYS A 360 -40.09 18.16 -10.78
N PRO A 361 -40.62 19.40 -10.68
CA PRO A 361 -42.05 19.65 -10.77
C PRO A 361 -42.66 19.23 -12.11
N GLU A 362 -41.90 19.28 -13.21
CA GLU A 362 -42.39 18.91 -14.54
C GLU A 362 -42.58 17.38 -14.66
N TYR A 363 -41.72 16.60 -14.01
CA TYR A 363 -41.67 15.13 -14.12
C TYR A 363 -42.47 14.37 -13.05
N ILE A 364 -42.97 15.06 -12.01
CA ILE A 364 -43.73 14.46 -10.89
C ILE A 364 -45.22 14.80 -10.93
N THR A 365 -45.65 15.72 -11.81
CA THR A 365 -47.04 16.19 -11.90
C THR A 365 -47.85 15.54 -13.04
N SER A 366 -47.60 14.26 -13.35
CA SER A 366 -48.49 13.41 -14.17
C SER A 366 -48.95 12.17 -13.43
#